data_AF-A0A7J3Z745-F1
#
_entry.id   AF-A0A7J3Z745-F1
#
_cell.length_a   1.000
_cell.length_b   1.000
_cell.length_c   1.000
_cell.angle_alpha   90.00
_cell.angle_beta   90.00
_cell.angle_gamma   90.00
#
_symmetry.space_group_name_H-M   'P 1'
#
loop_
_entity.id
_entity.type
_entity.pdbx_description
1 polymer ?
#
loop_
_entity_poly.entity_id
_entity_poly.type
_entity_poly.pdbx_seq_one_letter_code
_entity_poly.pdbx_strand_id
1 'polypeptide(L)'
;PEGAVIKISAVPEDLYHFEGVAKVFNSEEEAVEAILNGRISRGDVVVIRYEGPKGGPGMREMLTATAALAGMGLDRDVALVTDGRFSGATRGISIGHVSPEAAEGGPIGVVKDGDEIVIDLRKKRLDIAIPEVELRERLAGFKPLKKSITGYLHRYSQLVTSANTGAIFKTI
;
A
#
# COMPACT_ATOMS: atom_id res chain seq x y z
N PRO A 1 -0.43 7.33 8.40
CA PRO A 1 -0.72 8.49 9.29
C PRO A 1 0.08 9.74 8.92
N GLU A 2 1.30 9.59 8.40
CA GLU A 2 2.12 10.69 7.88
C GLU A 2 1.78 11.10 6.43
N GLY A 3 0.84 10.39 5.80
CA GLY A 3 0.33 10.70 4.46
C GLY A 3 0.31 9.49 3.53
N ALA A 4 -0.34 9.68 2.39
CA ALA A 4 -0.37 8.80 1.24
C ALA A 4 -0.74 9.64 0.00
N VAL A 5 -0.56 9.10 -1.21
CA VAL A 5 -0.77 9.84 -2.46
C VAL A 5 -1.65 9.06 -3.42
N ILE A 6 -2.58 9.76 -4.07
CA ILE A 6 -3.43 9.24 -5.14
C ILE A 6 -3.55 10.28 -6.26
N LYS A 7 -3.59 9.81 -7.51
CA LYS A 7 -3.84 10.64 -8.69
C LYS A 7 -5.35 10.78 -8.92
N ILE A 8 -5.97 11.77 -8.28
CA ILE A 8 -7.43 11.97 -8.30
C ILE A 8 -8.02 12.14 -9.71
N SER A 9 -7.26 12.68 -10.67
CA SER A 9 -7.72 12.88 -12.05
C SER A 9 -7.96 11.58 -12.82
N ALA A 10 -7.49 10.44 -12.30
CA ALA A 10 -7.79 9.12 -12.86
C ALA A 10 -8.82 8.33 -12.04
N VAL A 11 -9.50 9.00 -11.10
CA VAL A 11 -10.58 8.43 -10.29
C VAL A 11 -11.90 9.10 -10.67
N PRO A 12 -12.88 8.35 -11.18
CA PRO A 12 -14.26 8.81 -11.35
C PRO A 12 -14.87 9.34 -10.03
N GLU A 13 -15.67 10.41 -10.09
CA GLU A 13 -16.25 11.03 -8.88
C GLU A 13 -17.17 10.11 -8.08
N ASP A 14 -17.83 9.16 -8.74
CA ASP A 14 -18.65 8.13 -8.10
C ASP A 14 -17.84 7.17 -7.22
N LEU A 15 -16.52 7.13 -7.39
CA LEU A 15 -15.58 6.32 -6.62
C LEU A 15 -14.82 7.13 -5.55
N TYR A 16 -15.26 8.36 -5.24
CA TYR A 16 -14.60 9.19 -4.21
C TYR A 16 -14.82 8.69 -2.79
N HIS A 17 -15.79 7.81 -2.59
CA HIS A 17 -16.00 7.08 -1.35
C HIS A 17 -15.99 5.59 -1.66
N PHE A 18 -15.11 4.83 -1.02
CA PHE A 18 -14.97 3.40 -1.22
C PHE A 18 -14.73 2.71 0.13
N GLU A 19 -15.52 1.69 0.41
CA GLU A 19 -15.40 0.82 1.58
C GLU A 19 -15.23 -0.60 1.07
N GLY A 20 -14.21 -1.29 1.56
CA GLY A 20 -13.90 -2.62 1.06
C GLY A 20 -13.08 -3.46 2.01
N VAL A 21 -12.98 -4.74 1.67
CA VAL A 21 -12.37 -5.76 2.53
C VAL A 21 -10.91 -5.97 2.16
N ALA A 22 -10.01 -5.86 3.13
CA ALA A 22 -8.58 -5.99 2.90
C ALA A 22 -8.20 -7.40 2.42
N LYS A 23 -7.39 -7.45 1.35
CA LYS A 23 -6.60 -8.60 0.89
C LYS A 23 -5.13 -8.20 0.95
N VAL A 24 -4.39 -8.80 1.88
CA VAL A 24 -3.07 -8.32 2.29
C VAL A 24 -1.96 -9.18 1.72
N PHE A 25 -1.00 -8.54 1.07
CA PHE A 25 0.15 -9.18 0.43
C PHE A 25 1.45 -8.50 0.85
N ASN A 26 2.52 -9.28 0.97
CA ASN A 26 3.84 -8.77 1.37
C ASN A 26 4.77 -8.48 0.18
N SER A 27 4.28 -8.69 -1.05
CA SER A 27 4.97 -8.32 -2.28
C SER A 27 3.99 -8.09 -3.44
N GLU A 28 4.45 -7.36 -4.46
CA GLU A 28 3.71 -7.23 -5.73
C GLU A 28 3.44 -8.61 -6.37
N GLU A 29 4.40 -9.54 -6.33
CA GLU A 29 4.26 -10.86 -6.94
C GLU A 29 3.11 -11.65 -6.33
N GLU A 30 2.99 -11.65 -5.00
CA GLU A 30 1.89 -12.33 -4.28
C GLU A 30 0.52 -11.74 -4.66
N ALA A 31 0.44 -10.40 -4.78
CA ALA A 31 -0.77 -9.69 -5.15
C ALA A 31 -1.17 -9.97 -6.60
N VAL A 32 -0.21 -9.92 -7.53
CA VAL A 32 -0.44 -10.23 -8.95
C VAL A 32 -0.91 -11.67 -9.13
N GLU A 33 -0.28 -12.63 -8.45
CA GLU A 33 -0.71 -14.02 -8.47
C GLU A 33 -2.13 -14.18 -7.95
N ALA A 34 -2.50 -13.47 -6.87
CA ALA A 34 -3.87 -13.49 -6.36
C ALA A 34 -4.90 -12.92 -7.34
N ILE A 35 -4.57 -11.82 -8.01
CA ILE A 35 -5.43 -11.20 -9.03
C ILE A 35 -5.66 -12.17 -10.20
N LEU A 36 -4.57 -12.71 -10.76
CA LEU A 36 -4.64 -13.56 -11.96
C LEU A 36 -5.32 -14.91 -11.69
N ASN A 37 -5.22 -15.42 -10.46
CA ASN A 37 -5.90 -16.65 -10.03
C ASN A 37 -7.35 -16.42 -9.55
N GLY A 38 -7.90 -15.22 -9.74
CA GLY A 38 -9.30 -14.92 -9.39
C GLY A 38 -9.57 -14.92 -7.88
N ARG A 39 -8.55 -14.69 -7.05
CA ARG A 39 -8.70 -14.60 -5.58
C ARG A 39 -9.11 -13.20 -5.11
N ILE A 40 -9.18 -12.23 -6.02
CA ILE A 40 -9.64 -10.87 -5.77
C ILE A 40 -11.03 -10.67 -6.36
N SER A 41 -11.92 -10.10 -5.57
CA SER A 41 -13.33 -9.87 -5.89
C SER A 41 -13.68 -8.39 -5.85
N ARG A 42 -14.82 -8.04 -6.45
CA ARG A 42 -15.40 -6.69 -6.35
C ARG A 42 -15.60 -6.29 -4.88
N GLY A 43 -15.23 -5.06 -4.55
CA GLY A 43 -15.26 -4.55 -3.18
C GLY A 43 -14.04 -4.91 -2.33
N ASP A 44 -13.03 -5.59 -2.89
CA ASP A 44 -11.78 -5.81 -2.17
C ASP A 44 -10.88 -4.56 -2.19
N VAL A 45 -10.08 -4.41 -1.12
CA VAL A 45 -8.94 -3.50 -1.05
C VAL A 45 -7.67 -4.33 -1.00
N VAL A 46 -6.94 -4.35 -2.10
CA VAL A 46 -5.66 -5.05 -2.20
C VAL A 46 -4.58 -4.19 -1.55
N VAL A 47 -4.06 -4.64 -0.41
CA VAL A 47 -3.01 -3.99 0.36
C VAL A 47 -1.68 -4.68 0.07
N ILE A 48 -0.76 -3.99 -0.58
CA ILE A 48 0.58 -4.48 -0.90
C ILE A 48 1.59 -3.76 -0.01
N ARG A 49 2.17 -4.45 0.95
CA ARG A 49 3.11 -3.87 1.94
C ARG A 49 4.52 -4.41 1.76
N TYR A 50 5.49 -3.75 2.40
CA TYR A 50 6.92 -4.04 2.26
C TYR A 50 7.45 -3.76 0.84
N GLU A 51 6.86 -2.76 0.18
CA GLU A 51 7.29 -2.22 -1.10
C GLU A 51 7.79 -0.78 -0.99
N GLY A 52 7.85 -0.24 0.22
CA GLY A 52 8.36 1.10 0.53
C GLY A 52 9.89 1.26 0.35
N PRO A 53 10.43 2.47 0.66
CA PRO A 53 11.86 2.74 0.53
C PRO A 53 12.76 1.70 1.21
N LYS A 54 12.47 1.31 2.45
CA LYS A 54 13.26 0.33 3.17
C LYS A 54 12.77 -1.09 2.97
N GLY A 55 11.45 -1.27 2.91
CA GLY A 55 10.79 -2.57 2.82
C GLY A 55 11.03 -3.27 1.48
N GLY A 56 11.05 -2.51 0.38
CA GLY A 56 11.29 -3.01 -0.98
C GLY A 56 12.59 -3.81 -1.06
N PRO A 57 13.77 -3.18 -0.84
CA PRO A 57 14.04 -1.73 -0.77
C PRO A 57 14.00 -1.02 -2.13
N GLY A 58 14.03 0.31 -2.12
CA GLY A 58 14.09 1.15 -3.33
C GLY A 58 12.74 1.68 -3.81
N MET A 59 11.67 1.36 -3.08
CA MET A 59 10.32 1.85 -3.35
C MET A 59 9.90 1.61 -4.81
N ARG A 60 9.90 0.36 -5.28
CA ARG A 60 9.70 0.05 -6.71
C ARG A 60 8.34 0.52 -7.23
N GLU A 61 8.27 0.76 -8.53
CA GLU A 61 7.02 1.08 -9.22
C GLU A 61 6.29 -0.21 -9.62
N MET A 62 5.03 -0.35 -9.22
CA MET A 62 4.19 -1.53 -9.44
C MET A 62 3.19 -1.30 -10.56
N LEU A 63 3.62 -1.47 -11.82
CA LEU A 63 2.72 -1.42 -12.97
C LEU A 63 1.89 -2.71 -13.10
N THR A 64 2.47 -3.85 -12.73
CA THR A 64 1.91 -5.17 -13.03
C THR A 64 0.60 -5.41 -12.29
N ALA A 65 0.52 -5.06 -11.00
CA ALA A 65 -0.71 -5.19 -10.22
C ALA A 65 -1.87 -4.37 -10.81
N THR A 66 -1.60 -3.12 -11.20
CA THR A 66 -2.61 -2.24 -11.80
C THR A 66 -3.09 -2.75 -13.17
N ALA A 67 -2.16 -3.27 -13.99
CA ALA A 67 -2.48 -3.83 -15.30
C ALA A 67 -3.27 -5.14 -15.18
N ALA A 68 -2.95 -5.98 -14.19
CA ALA A 68 -3.67 -7.22 -13.92
C ALA A 68 -5.13 -6.97 -13.53
N LEU A 69 -5.41 -6.02 -12.63
CA LEU A 69 -6.79 -5.66 -12.27
C LEU A 69 -7.58 -5.13 -13.47
N ALA A 70 -6.96 -4.26 -14.29
CA ALA A 70 -7.59 -3.76 -15.51
C ALA A 70 -7.88 -4.89 -16.51
N GLY A 71 -6.95 -5.83 -16.69
CA GLY A 71 -7.13 -7.01 -17.54
C GLY A 71 -8.26 -7.94 -17.05
N MET A 72 -8.47 -8.00 -15.73
CA MET A 72 -9.57 -8.71 -15.09
C MET A 72 -10.91 -7.92 -15.09
N GLY A 73 -10.92 -6.67 -15.55
CA GLY A 73 -12.09 -5.80 -15.51
C GLY A 73 -12.51 -5.36 -14.10
N LEU A 74 -11.56 -5.33 -13.16
CA LEU A 74 -11.78 -5.01 -11.74
C LEU A 74 -11.25 -3.62 -11.34
N ASP A 75 -10.71 -2.84 -12.27
CA ASP A 75 -10.06 -1.54 -12.02
C ASP A 75 -11.00 -0.45 -11.47
N ARG A 76 -12.31 -0.61 -11.63
CA ARG A 76 -13.33 0.24 -11.00
C ARG A 76 -13.85 -0.29 -9.66
N ASP A 77 -13.73 -1.59 -9.45
CA ASP A 77 -14.40 -2.30 -8.36
C ASP A 77 -13.46 -2.66 -7.20
N VAL A 78 -12.15 -2.50 -7.39
CA VAL A 78 -11.10 -2.88 -6.43
C VAL A 78 -10.17 -1.68 -6.22
N ALA A 79 -9.81 -1.44 -4.96
CA ALA A 79 -8.79 -0.45 -4.62
C ALA A 79 -7.42 -1.12 -4.40
N LEU A 80 -6.35 -0.42 -4.75
CA LEU A 80 -4.97 -0.78 -4.46
C LEU A 80 -4.37 0.21 -3.45
N VAL A 81 -3.73 -0.31 -2.40
CA VAL A 81 -3.07 0.49 -1.37
C VAL A 81 -1.67 -0.06 -1.11
N THR A 82 -0.66 0.80 -1.08
CA THR A 82 0.73 0.37 -0.87
C THR A 82 1.63 1.41 -0.22
N ASP A 83 2.63 0.94 0.51
CA ASP A 83 3.77 1.75 0.95
C ASP A 83 4.82 1.99 -0.15
N GLY A 84 4.72 1.29 -1.29
CA GLY A 84 5.49 1.52 -2.52
C GLY A 84 4.89 2.59 -3.45
N ARG A 85 5.12 2.44 -4.76
CA ARG A 85 4.64 3.37 -5.79
C ARG A 85 3.86 2.67 -6.89
N PHE A 86 2.90 3.39 -7.47
CA PHE A 86 2.22 2.97 -8.70
C PHE A 86 2.67 3.80 -9.90
N SER A 87 2.50 3.26 -11.09
CA SER A 87 2.89 3.92 -12.33
C SER A 87 2.01 5.13 -12.64
N GLY A 88 2.55 6.11 -13.37
CA GLY A 88 1.79 7.26 -13.87
C GLY A 88 0.61 6.88 -14.78
N ALA A 89 0.66 5.69 -15.40
CA ALA A 89 -0.41 5.16 -16.25
C ALA A 89 -1.63 4.61 -15.47
N THR A 90 -1.54 4.53 -14.14
CA THR A 90 -2.57 3.92 -13.27
C THR A 90 -3.92 4.64 -13.36
N ARG A 91 -5.00 3.85 -13.25
CA ARG A 91 -6.40 4.27 -13.22
C ARG A 91 -7.09 3.66 -11.99
N GLY A 92 -8.25 4.20 -11.61
CA GLY A 92 -8.98 3.72 -10.45
C GLY A 92 -8.34 4.11 -9.13
N ILE A 93 -8.79 3.50 -8.04
CA ILE A 93 -8.33 3.84 -6.68
C ILE A 93 -6.99 3.16 -6.42
N SER A 94 -5.89 3.86 -6.70
CA SER A 94 -4.54 3.37 -6.44
C SER A 94 -3.77 4.36 -5.58
N ILE A 95 -3.62 4.01 -4.31
CA ILE A 95 -3.00 4.84 -3.27
C ILE A 95 -1.60 4.32 -2.97
N GLY A 96 -0.58 5.11 -3.30
CA GLY A 96 0.82 4.80 -3.00
C GLY A 96 1.38 5.67 -1.87
N HIS A 97 2.67 5.49 -1.59
CA HIS A 97 3.45 6.31 -0.67
C HIS A 97 2.89 6.31 0.76
N VAL A 98 2.14 5.26 1.15
CA VAL A 98 1.58 5.17 2.50
C VAL A 98 2.72 5.22 3.51
N SER A 99 2.67 6.25 4.37
CA SER A 99 3.73 6.58 5.32
C SER A 99 3.20 6.63 6.77
N PRO A 100 3.93 6.09 7.75
CA PRO A 100 5.16 5.29 7.61
C PRO A 100 4.92 3.96 6.89
N GLU A 101 5.96 3.45 6.21
CA GLU A 101 5.92 2.14 5.54
C GLU A 101 5.85 0.98 6.54
N ALA A 102 5.48 -0.22 6.07
CA ALA A 102 5.38 -1.40 6.94
C ALA A 102 6.73 -1.78 7.57
N ALA A 103 7.84 -1.59 6.84
CA ALA A 103 9.19 -1.86 7.34
C ALA A 103 9.62 -0.96 8.52
N GLU A 104 8.99 0.21 8.65
CA GLU A 104 9.24 1.18 9.73
C GLU A 104 8.18 1.09 10.85
N GLY A 105 7.31 0.07 10.84
CA GLY A 105 6.29 -0.09 11.87
C GLY A 105 5.00 0.70 11.62
N GLY A 106 4.77 1.18 10.39
CA GLY A 106 3.57 1.93 10.06
C GLY A 106 2.27 1.11 10.13
N PRO A 107 1.10 1.74 10.29
CA PRO A 107 -0.19 1.05 10.40
C PRO A 107 -0.53 0.10 9.24
N ILE A 108 -0.05 0.37 8.02
CA ILE A 108 -0.21 -0.55 6.87
C ILE A 108 0.39 -1.94 7.16
N GLY A 109 1.41 -2.01 8.02
CA GLY A 109 2.05 -3.25 8.44
C GLY A 109 1.19 -4.14 9.34
N VAL A 110 0.15 -3.61 9.98
CA VAL A 110 -0.73 -4.37 10.90
C VAL A 110 -2.13 -4.64 10.35
N VAL A 111 -2.38 -4.25 9.10
CA VAL A 111 -3.60 -4.65 8.37
C VAL A 111 -3.60 -6.17 8.23
N LYS A 112 -4.77 -6.77 8.43
CA LYS A 112 -5.03 -8.21 8.29
C LYS A 112 -6.08 -8.42 7.20
N ASP A 113 -6.06 -9.60 6.59
CA ASP A 113 -7.14 -10.03 5.71
C ASP A 113 -8.49 -9.93 6.44
N GLY A 114 -9.48 -9.38 5.75
CA GLY A 114 -10.81 -9.19 6.31
C GLY A 114 -11.04 -7.86 7.03
N ASP A 115 -9.98 -7.09 7.34
CA ASP A 115 -10.18 -5.74 7.89
C ASP A 115 -10.91 -4.87 6.85
N GLU A 116 -11.86 -4.07 7.31
CA GLU A 116 -12.52 -3.08 6.47
C GLU A 116 -11.61 -1.84 6.31
N ILE A 117 -11.47 -1.38 5.07
CA ILE A 117 -10.70 -0.19 4.71
C ILE A 117 -11.65 0.85 4.12
N VAL A 118 -11.60 2.07 4.66
CA VAL A 118 -12.43 3.19 4.23
C VAL A 118 -11.56 4.22 3.54
N ILE A 119 -11.93 4.59 2.32
CA ILE A 119 -11.26 5.58 1.48
C ILE A 119 -12.26 6.69 1.18
N ASP A 120 -11.99 7.89 1.69
CA ASP A 120 -12.81 9.09 1.43
C ASP A 120 -11.91 10.18 0.82
N LEU A 121 -11.97 10.32 -0.49
CA LEU A 121 -11.14 11.27 -1.25
C LEU A 121 -11.55 12.72 -1.02
N ARG A 122 -12.82 12.97 -0.65
CA ARG A 122 -13.30 14.34 -0.34
C ARG A 122 -12.77 14.81 1.00
N LYS A 123 -12.75 13.93 2.00
CA LYS A 123 -12.17 14.19 3.32
C LYS A 123 -10.67 13.91 3.41
N LYS A 124 -10.08 13.37 2.33
CA LYS A 124 -8.67 12.96 2.25
C LYS A 124 -8.29 11.96 3.35
N ARG A 125 -9.15 10.96 3.55
CA ARG A 125 -8.96 9.91 4.56
C ARG A 125 -8.71 8.55 3.94
N LEU A 126 -7.85 7.79 4.60
CA LEU A 126 -7.60 6.37 4.39
C LEU A 126 -7.53 5.74 5.78
N ASP A 127 -8.52 4.94 6.13
CA ASP A 127 -8.70 4.40 7.48
C ASP A 127 -8.78 2.88 7.45
N ILE A 128 -8.25 2.26 8.51
CA ILE A 128 -8.55 0.87 8.86
C ILE A 128 -9.73 0.97 9.83
N ALA A 129 -10.90 0.45 9.46
CA ALA A 129 -12.13 0.56 10.24
C ALA A 129 -12.16 -0.44 11.42
N ILE A 130 -11.16 -0.34 12.28
CA ILE A 130 -11.06 -1.08 13.55
C ILE A 130 -11.03 -0.10 14.72
N PRO A 131 -11.43 -0.53 15.92
CA PRO A 131 -11.32 0.29 17.13
C PRO A 131 -9.87 0.73 17.39
N GLU A 132 -9.70 1.96 17.87
CA GLU A 132 -8.37 2.51 18.15
C GLU A 132 -7.57 1.65 19.17
N VAL A 133 -8.27 1.07 20.15
CA VAL A 133 -7.66 0.15 21.13
C VAL A 133 -7.04 -1.06 20.43
N GLU A 134 -7.74 -1.65 19.47
CA GLU A 134 -7.26 -2.82 18.73
C GLU A 134 -6.06 -2.43 17.84
N LEU A 135 -6.14 -1.29 17.15
CA LEU A 135 -5.03 -0.80 16.35
C LEU A 135 -3.76 -0.59 17.19
N ARG A 136 -3.90 0.00 18.39
CA ARG A 136 -2.79 0.19 19.33
C ARG A 136 -2.20 -1.14 19.81
N GLU A 137 -3.03 -2.13 20.13
CA GLU A 137 -2.59 -3.46 20.52
C GLU A 137 -1.82 -4.16 19.39
N ARG A 138 -2.35 -4.12 18.16
CA ARG A 138 -1.68 -4.67 16.98
C ARG A 138 -0.33 -4.00 16.75
N LEU A 139 -0.25 -2.67 16.87
CA LEU A 139 0.99 -1.91 16.72
C LEU A 139 2.01 -2.22 17.83
N ALA A 140 1.57 -2.37 19.08
CA ALA A 140 2.45 -2.68 20.21
C ALA A 140 3.14 -4.05 20.06
N GLY A 141 2.45 -5.02 19.46
CA GLY A 141 3.01 -6.35 19.17
C GLY A 141 3.74 -6.45 17.83
N PHE A 142 3.72 -5.40 17.00
CA PHE A 142 4.18 -5.49 15.61
C PHE A 142 5.70 -5.54 15.51
N LYS A 143 6.20 -6.56 14.82
CA LYS A 143 7.60 -6.68 14.44
C LYS A 143 7.70 -6.67 12.92
N PRO A 144 8.15 -5.56 12.31
CA PRO A 144 8.32 -5.47 10.87
C PRO A 144 9.21 -6.58 10.33
N LEU A 145 8.80 -7.19 9.21
CA LEU A 145 9.63 -8.15 8.49
C LEU A 145 10.89 -7.46 7.98
N LYS A 146 12.03 -8.16 8.11
CA LYS A 146 13.33 -7.71 7.60
C LYS A 146 13.75 -8.63 6.45
N LYS A 147 13.85 -8.08 5.25
CA LYS A 147 14.41 -8.81 4.09
C LYS A 147 15.93 -8.96 4.28
N SER A 148 16.47 -10.13 3.96
CA SER A 148 17.91 -10.35 3.91
C SER A 148 18.46 -9.73 2.63
N ILE A 149 19.10 -8.56 2.76
CA ILE A 149 19.62 -7.75 1.65
C ILE A 149 21.08 -7.43 1.90
N THR A 150 21.88 -7.45 0.83
CA THR A 150 23.32 -7.14 0.87
C THR A 150 23.66 -6.04 -0.15
N GLY A 151 24.90 -5.57 -0.15
CA GLY A 151 25.39 -4.59 -1.13
C GLY A 151 24.73 -3.22 -1.02
N TYR A 152 24.53 -2.56 -2.17
CA TYR A 152 24.03 -1.18 -2.20
C TYR A 152 22.61 -1.03 -1.66
N LEU A 153 21.72 -1.99 -1.93
CA LEU A 153 20.34 -1.94 -1.43
C LEU A 153 20.27 -2.04 0.10
N HIS A 154 21.19 -2.81 0.72
CA HIS A 154 21.36 -2.78 2.16
C HIS A 154 21.71 -1.38 2.65
N ARG A 155 22.75 -0.76 2.08
CA ARG A 155 23.14 0.63 2.42
C ARG A 155 21.99 1.62 2.22
N TYR A 156 21.27 1.53 1.10
CA TYR A 156 20.10 2.35 0.81
C TYR A 156 19.06 2.23 1.91
N SER A 157 18.66 1.01 2.29
CA SER A 157 17.64 0.77 3.33
C SER A 157 18.01 1.34 4.71
N GLN A 158 19.31 1.43 5.03
CA GLN A 158 19.76 1.99 6.30
C GLN A 158 19.73 3.52 6.33
N LEU A 159 19.92 4.17 5.18
CA LEU A 159 20.14 5.61 5.07
C LEU A 159 18.93 6.39 4.54
N VAL A 160 18.02 5.73 3.82
CA VAL A 160 16.87 6.39 3.19
C VAL A 160 15.85 6.88 4.22
N THR A 161 15.27 8.05 3.95
CA THR A 161 14.13 8.60 4.70
C THR A 161 12.80 8.04 4.18
N SER A 162 11.71 8.34 4.87
CA SER A 162 10.37 7.93 4.45
C SER A 162 9.93 8.62 3.14
N ALA A 163 8.92 8.06 2.48
CA ALA A 163 8.40 8.56 1.21
C ALA A 163 7.76 9.96 1.35
N ASN A 164 7.10 10.24 2.47
CA ASN A 164 6.55 11.57 2.77
C ASN A 164 7.61 12.68 2.84
N THR A 165 8.88 12.34 3.07
CA THR A 165 10.00 13.30 3.06
C THR A 165 10.85 13.21 1.79
N GLY A 166 10.33 12.57 0.74
CA GLY A 166 10.98 12.48 -0.58
C GLY A 166 11.98 11.33 -0.75
N ALA A 167 12.04 10.37 0.19
CA ALA A 167 12.95 9.23 0.13
C ALA A 167 14.43 9.60 -0.17
N ILE A 168 14.89 10.71 0.40
CA ILE A 168 16.28 11.17 0.31
C ILE A 168 17.17 10.37 1.27
N PHE A 169 18.49 10.52 1.16
CA PHE A 169 19.38 10.03 2.22
C PHE A 169 19.41 11.00 3.39
N LYS A 170 19.41 10.44 4.61
CA LYS A 170 19.71 11.20 5.82
C LYS A 170 21.05 11.91 5.64
N THR A 171 21.08 13.20 5.97
CA THR A 171 22.32 13.96 6.07
C THR A 171 23.13 13.38 7.23
N ILE A 172 24.38 13.01 6.97
CA ILE A 172 25.33 12.50 7.96
C ILE A 172 26.03 13.70 8.61
#